data_AF-A0A2M7AEZ7-F1
#
_entry.id   AF-A0A2M7AEZ7-F1
#
_cell.length_a   1.000
_cell.length_b   1.000
_cell.length_c   1.000
_cell.angle_alpha   90.00
_cell.angle_beta   90.00
_cell.angle_gamma   90.00
#
_symmetry.space_group_name_H-M   'P 1'
#
loop_
_entity.id
_entity.type
_entity.pdbx_description
1 polymer ?
#
loop_
_entity_poly.entity_id
_entity_poly.type
_entity_poly.pdbx_seq_one_letter_code
_entity_poly.pdbx_strand_id
1 'polypeptide(L)'
;MEKEILRIMGQQTMAPHPEYLSLLDKVASLSTDVLGAGVRLEALAQERKGLESTTRQLLLHDTVMSELTRRRTDADAIYNVLLNRAHQLRVLTSNEIPPYNFAIVDPPRLPKFKDIKKPPYVLIVLFLPFICAFNSVMVVLFVDYWDNSVRYAEEVEELLGLPVLGEIPSWTHRKTTRSFSSQDPDSRQST
;
A
#
# COMPACT_ATOMS: atom_id res chain seq x y z
N MET A 1 -71.23 -71.27 -29.32
CA MET A 1 -71.09 -70.07 -28.47
C MET A 1 -69.79 -69.27 -28.71
N GLU A 2 -68.96 -69.56 -29.72
CA GLU A 2 -67.82 -68.68 -30.09
C GLU A 2 -68.17 -67.65 -31.18
N LYS A 3 -69.26 -67.86 -31.93
CA LYS A 3 -69.67 -66.98 -33.04
C LYS A 3 -70.51 -65.77 -32.61
N GLU A 4 -71.04 -65.76 -31.38
CA GLU A 4 -71.78 -64.61 -30.84
C GLU A 4 -70.88 -63.62 -30.10
N ILE A 5 -69.75 -64.09 -29.54
CA ILE A 5 -68.80 -63.24 -28.81
C ILE A 5 -68.08 -62.28 -29.77
N LEU A 6 -67.82 -62.73 -31.00
CA LEU A 6 -67.25 -61.89 -32.07
C LEU A 6 -68.23 -60.84 -32.62
N ARG A 7 -69.55 -60.99 -32.38
CA ARG A 7 -70.54 -59.99 -32.80
C ARG A 7 -70.70 -58.85 -31.81
N ILE A 8 -70.46 -59.11 -30.52
CA ILE A 8 -70.61 -58.10 -29.46
C ILE A 8 -69.31 -57.29 -29.25
N MET A 9 -68.14 -57.87 -29.58
CA MET A 9 -66.87 -57.12 -29.55
C MET A 9 -66.61 -56.24 -30.78
N GLY A 10 -67.45 -56.33 -31.82
CA GLY A 10 -67.37 -55.47 -33.00
C GLY A 10 -67.97 -54.07 -32.83
N GLN A 11 -68.56 -53.74 -31.67
CA GLN A 11 -69.26 -52.47 -31.44
C GLN A 11 -68.68 -51.59 -30.32
N GLN A 12 -67.60 -52.03 -29.69
CA GLN A 12 -66.88 -51.27 -28.69
C GLN A 12 -65.37 -51.37 -28.96
N THR A 13 -64.94 -51.18 -30.21
CA THR A 13 -63.62 -50.58 -30.40
C THR A 13 -63.76 -49.16 -29.87
N MET A 14 -63.29 -48.93 -28.64
CA MET A 14 -62.83 -47.61 -28.24
C MET A 14 -61.87 -47.17 -29.34
N ALA A 15 -62.38 -46.43 -30.32
CA ALA A 15 -61.55 -45.61 -31.17
C ALA A 15 -60.61 -44.87 -30.20
N PRO A 16 -59.29 -44.89 -30.44
CA PRO A 16 -58.35 -44.16 -29.60
C PRO A 16 -58.95 -42.79 -29.33
N HIS A 17 -59.25 -42.50 -28.06
CA HIS A 17 -59.99 -41.30 -27.67
C HIS A 17 -59.35 -40.11 -28.39
N PRO A 18 -60.10 -39.30 -29.15
CA PRO A 18 -59.53 -38.31 -30.06
C PRO A 18 -58.59 -37.30 -29.36
N GLU A 19 -58.72 -37.13 -28.05
CA GLU A 19 -57.79 -36.35 -27.24
C GLU A 19 -56.38 -36.96 -27.09
N TYR A 20 -56.20 -38.28 -27.14
CA TYR A 20 -54.87 -38.89 -27.03
C TYR A 20 -53.98 -38.53 -28.23
N LEU A 21 -54.59 -38.46 -29.42
CA LEU A 21 -53.90 -38.06 -30.64
C LEU A 21 -53.51 -36.57 -30.61
N SER A 22 -54.35 -35.69 -30.07
CA SER A 22 -54.02 -34.27 -29.95
C SER A 22 -52.95 -34.00 -28.89
N LEU A 23 -52.89 -34.80 -27.82
CA LEU A 23 -51.81 -34.72 -26.83
C LEU A 23 -50.46 -35.15 -27.42
N LEU A 24 -50.44 -36.20 -28.25
CA LEU A 24 -49.22 -36.63 -28.95
C LEU A 24 -48.72 -35.55 -29.93
N ASP A 25 -49.61 -34.94 -30.71
CA ASP A 25 -49.27 -33.82 -31.60
C ASP A 25 -48.78 -32.60 -30.81
N LYS A 26 -49.39 -32.33 -29.65
CA LYS A 26 -48.95 -31.27 -28.75
C LYS A 26 -47.56 -31.53 -28.16
N VAL A 27 -47.23 -32.77 -27.80
CA VAL A 27 -45.88 -33.15 -27.33
C VAL A 27 -44.86 -33.06 -28.47
N ALA A 28 -45.23 -33.48 -29.67
CA ALA A 28 -44.37 -33.36 -30.85
C ALA A 28 -44.05 -31.89 -31.18
N SER A 29 -45.07 -31.02 -31.21
CA SER A 29 -44.90 -29.58 -31.44
C SER A 29 -44.10 -28.90 -30.32
N LEU A 30 -44.35 -29.23 -29.05
CA LEU A 30 -43.56 -28.68 -27.94
C LEU A 30 -42.09 -29.12 -28.00
N SER A 31 -41.82 -30.36 -28.39
CA SER A 31 -40.45 -30.85 -28.60
C SER A 31 -39.76 -30.10 -29.73
N THR A 32 -40.46 -29.78 -30.83
CA THR A 32 -39.90 -28.97 -31.91
C THR A 32 -39.69 -27.52 -31.50
N ASP A 33 -40.55 -26.96 -30.66
CA ASP A 33 -40.41 -25.60 -30.13
C ASP A 33 -39.21 -25.49 -29.19
N VAL A 34 -38.98 -26.48 -28.33
CA VAL A 34 -37.81 -26.54 -27.45
C VAL A 34 -36.52 -26.61 -28.27
N LEU A 35 -36.49 -27.44 -29.32
CA LEU A 35 -35.35 -27.52 -30.24
C LEU A 35 -35.13 -26.20 -30.98
N GLY A 36 -36.20 -25.59 -31.48
CA GLY A 36 -36.14 -24.29 -32.15
C GLY A 36 -35.67 -23.16 -31.22
N ALA A 37 -36.11 -23.16 -29.96
CA ALA A 37 -35.66 -22.22 -28.94
C ALA A 37 -34.15 -22.39 -28.62
N GLY A 38 -33.67 -23.64 -28.56
CA GLY A 38 -32.24 -23.94 -28.37
C GLY A 38 -31.38 -23.35 -29.50
N VAL A 39 -31.77 -23.57 -30.76
CA VAL A 39 -31.06 -23.01 -31.92
C VAL A 39 -31.04 -21.47 -31.91
N ARG A 40 -32.15 -20.83 -31.50
CA ARG A 40 -32.21 -19.37 -31.35
C ARG A 40 -31.26 -18.87 -30.26
N LEU A 41 -31.16 -19.57 -29.13
CA LEU A 41 -30.23 -19.21 -28.05
C LEU A 41 -28.78 -19.34 -28.51
N GLU A 42 -28.44 -20.37 -29.28
CA GLU A 42 -27.10 -20.54 -29.86
C GLU A 42 -26.78 -19.43 -30.87
N ALA A 43 -27.72 -19.06 -31.73
CA ALA A 43 -27.55 -17.96 -32.68
C ALA A 43 -27.32 -16.62 -31.97
N LEU A 44 -28.10 -16.32 -30.93
CA LEU A 44 -27.94 -15.12 -30.10
C LEU A 44 -26.62 -15.14 -29.31
N ALA A 45 -26.20 -16.30 -28.81
CA ALA A 45 -24.91 -16.45 -28.13
C ALA A 45 -23.74 -16.18 -29.08
N GLN A 46 -23.84 -16.62 -30.33
CA GLN A 46 -22.85 -16.37 -31.36
C GLN A 46 -22.80 -14.88 -31.74
N GLU A 47 -23.96 -14.24 -31.88
CA GLU A 47 -24.04 -12.80 -32.12
C GLU A 47 -23.43 -11.98 -30.96
N ARG A 48 -23.76 -12.33 -29.71
CA ARG A 48 -23.15 -11.73 -28.51
C ARG A 48 -21.63 -11.87 -28.52
N LYS A 49 -21.12 -13.04 -28.87
CA LYS A 49 -19.67 -13.29 -28.96
C LYS A 49 -19.01 -12.46 -30.05
N GLY A 50 -19.69 -12.27 -31.19
CA GLY A 50 -19.28 -11.35 -32.25
C GLY A 50 -19.18 -9.91 -31.74
N LEU A 51 -20.25 -9.40 -31.13
CA LEU A 51 -20.30 -8.06 -30.55
C LEU A 51 -19.22 -7.85 -29.46
N GLU A 52 -19.04 -8.81 -28.56
CA GLU A 52 -17.98 -8.77 -27.54
C GLU A 52 -16.58 -8.68 -28.15
N SER A 53 -16.33 -9.37 -29.28
CA SER A 53 -15.05 -9.29 -29.98
C SER A 53 -14.82 -7.91 -30.60
N THR A 54 -15.85 -7.31 -31.19
CA THR A 54 -15.80 -5.95 -31.75
C THR A 54 -15.60 -4.91 -30.65
N THR A 55 -16.32 -5.03 -29.54
CA THR A 55 -16.13 -4.14 -28.38
C THR A 55 -14.70 -4.23 -27.83
N ARG A 56 -14.12 -5.43 -27.74
CA ARG A 56 -12.72 -5.59 -27.32
C ARG A 56 -11.75 -4.88 -28.26
N GLN A 57 -11.96 -4.98 -29.57
CA GLN A 57 -11.11 -4.30 -30.55
C GLN A 57 -11.21 -2.77 -30.44
N LEU A 58 -12.42 -2.23 -30.25
CA LEU A 58 -12.63 -0.80 -30.05
C LEU A 58 -11.95 -0.31 -28.76
N LEU A 59 -12.09 -1.03 -27.65
CA LEU A 59 -11.42 -0.70 -26.39
C LEU A 59 -9.90 -0.68 -26.55
N LEU A 60 -9.32 -1.64 -27.31
CA LEU A 60 -7.89 -1.63 -27.62
C LEU A 60 -7.49 -0.38 -28.41
N HIS A 61 -8.27 0.02 -29.42
CA HIS A 61 -8.01 1.25 -30.17
C HIS A 61 -8.06 2.51 -29.28
N ASP A 62 -9.05 2.61 -28.39
CA ASP A 62 -9.17 3.75 -27.46
C ASP A 62 -7.96 3.84 -26.51
N THR A 63 -7.52 2.69 -25.98
CA THR A 63 -6.32 2.66 -25.12
C THR A 63 -5.07 3.12 -25.88
N VAL A 64 -4.85 2.61 -27.08
CA VAL A 64 -3.70 2.99 -27.93
C VAL A 64 -3.73 4.50 -28.26
N MET A 65 -4.88 5.05 -28.63
CA MET A 65 -5.00 6.48 -28.92
C MET A 65 -4.73 7.36 -27.69
N SER A 66 -5.20 6.93 -26.52
CA SER A 66 -4.94 7.63 -25.26
C SER A 66 -3.45 7.63 -24.91
N GLU A 67 -2.76 6.51 -25.12
CA GLU A 67 -1.32 6.39 -24.88
C GLU A 67 -0.51 7.25 -25.87
N LEU A 68 -0.88 7.24 -27.15
CA LEU A 68 -0.22 8.06 -28.17
C LEU A 68 -0.40 9.56 -27.88
N THR A 69 -1.58 9.96 -27.42
CA THR A 69 -1.85 11.36 -27.05
C THR A 69 -1.02 11.77 -25.83
N ARG A 70 -0.93 10.92 -24.80
CA ARG A 70 -0.07 11.17 -23.63
C ARG A 70 1.41 11.30 -24.04
N ARG A 71 1.91 10.39 -24.87
CA ARG A 71 3.30 10.45 -25.37
C ARG A 71 3.58 11.73 -26.14
N ARG A 72 2.63 12.19 -26.96
CA ARG A 72 2.74 13.46 -27.68
C ARG A 72 2.78 14.65 -26.72
N THR A 73 1.88 14.70 -25.74
CA THR A 73 1.86 15.80 -24.76
C THR A 73 3.14 15.87 -23.93
N ASP A 74 3.70 14.72 -23.56
CA ASP A 74 4.95 14.65 -22.81
C ASP A 74 6.13 15.16 -23.67
N ALA A 75 6.17 14.79 -24.95
CA ALA A 75 7.18 15.26 -25.89
C ALA A 75 7.09 16.79 -26.11
N ASP A 76 5.87 17.32 -26.29
CA ASP A 76 5.63 18.77 -26.44
C ASP A 76 6.03 19.53 -25.18
N ALA A 77 5.76 18.99 -23.99
CA ALA A 77 6.17 19.59 -22.72
C ALA A 77 7.70 19.65 -22.60
N ILE A 78 8.39 18.55 -22.93
CA ILE A 78 9.87 18.51 -22.93
C ILE A 78 10.43 19.52 -23.95
N TYR A 79 9.88 19.57 -25.15
CA TYR A 79 10.29 20.53 -26.18
C TYR A 79 10.20 21.98 -25.68
N ASN A 80 9.08 22.36 -25.08
CA ASN A 80 8.88 23.71 -24.54
C ASN A 80 9.86 24.05 -23.41
N VAL A 81 10.18 23.08 -22.54
CA VAL A 81 11.19 23.27 -21.48
C VAL A 81 12.57 23.51 -22.09
N LEU A 82 12.98 22.72 -23.08
CA LEU A 82 14.27 22.88 -23.74
C LEU A 82 14.35 24.22 -24.48
N LEU A 83 13.28 24.61 -25.18
CA LEU A 83 13.19 25.89 -25.88
C LEU A 83 13.33 27.07 -24.92
N ASN A 84 12.60 27.04 -23.79
CA ASN A 84 12.69 28.08 -22.77
C ASN A 84 14.10 28.19 -22.17
N ARG A 85 14.75 27.06 -21.87
CA ARG A 85 16.15 27.08 -21.38
C ARG A 85 17.10 27.65 -22.43
N ALA A 86 16.93 27.30 -23.71
CA ALA A 86 17.73 27.87 -24.78
C ALA A 86 17.56 29.40 -24.89
N HIS A 87 16.32 29.90 -24.76
CA HIS A 87 16.05 31.33 -24.73
C HIS A 87 16.67 32.02 -23.51
N GLN A 88 16.58 31.41 -22.32
CA GLN A 88 17.20 31.95 -21.10
C GLN A 88 18.72 32.06 -21.23
N LEU A 89 19.38 31.01 -21.73
CA LEU A 89 20.82 31.03 -21.97
C LEU A 89 21.20 32.10 -22.99
N ARG A 90 20.44 32.23 -24.09
CA ARG A 90 20.67 33.27 -25.10
C ARG A 90 20.57 34.66 -24.50
N VAL A 91 19.58 34.93 -23.64
CA VAL A 91 19.42 36.21 -22.95
C VAL A 91 20.57 36.48 -21.98
N LEU A 92 21.04 35.46 -21.26
CA LEU A 92 22.19 35.59 -20.35
C LEU A 92 23.50 35.87 -21.11
N THR A 93 23.69 35.26 -22.28
CA THR A 93 24.86 35.52 -23.14
C THR A 93 24.75 36.87 -23.86
N SER A 94 23.56 37.29 -24.29
CA SER A 94 23.38 38.59 -24.94
C SER A 94 23.34 39.76 -23.95
N ASN A 95 23.02 39.50 -22.68
CA ASN A 95 23.29 40.40 -21.56
C ASN A 95 24.75 40.27 -21.11
N GLU A 96 25.69 40.18 -22.06
CA GLU A 96 26.98 40.84 -21.84
C GLU A 96 26.66 42.21 -21.28
N ILE A 97 27.11 42.44 -20.05
CA ILE A 97 27.02 43.70 -19.33
C ILE A 97 27.21 44.79 -20.39
N PRO A 98 26.27 45.75 -20.56
CA PRO A 98 26.49 46.85 -21.48
C PRO A 98 27.88 47.40 -21.19
N PRO A 99 28.63 47.97 -22.15
CA PRO A 99 29.94 48.58 -21.87
C PRO A 99 29.75 49.82 -20.96
N TYR A 100 29.34 49.58 -19.72
CA TYR A 100 29.31 50.50 -18.62
C TYR A 100 30.76 50.54 -18.18
N ASN A 101 31.32 51.72 -18.36
CA ASN A 101 32.59 52.10 -17.77
C ASN A 101 32.46 52.01 -16.24
N PHE A 102 32.71 50.84 -15.66
CA PHE A 102 32.73 50.68 -14.21
C PHE A 102 34.06 51.25 -13.71
N ALA A 103 34.02 52.48 -13.20
CA ALA A 103 35.10 52.99 -12.39
C ALA A 103 35.04 52.27 -11.03
N ILE A 104 36.11 51.57 -10.66
CA ILE A 104 36.24 50.98 -9.33
C ILE A 104 36.47 52.15 -8.35
N VAL A 105 35.38 52.65 -7.76
CA VAL A 105 35.43 53.78 -6.80
C VAL A 105 35.90 53.31 -5.42
N ASP A 106 35.59 52.08 -5.03
CA ASP A 106 36.08 51.46 -3.79
C ASP A 106 36.64 50.06 -4.08
N PRO A 107 37.96 49.83 -3.90
CA PRO A 107 38.53 48.50 -4.02
C PRO A 107 38.00 47.58 -2.91
N PRO A 108 37.81 46.28 -3.20
CA PRO A 108 37.27 45.34 -2.22
C PRO A 108 38.21 45.23 -1.02
N ARG A 109 37.73 45.67 0.14
CA ARG A 109 38.40 45.45 1.42
C ARG A 109 38.08 44.06 1.92
N LEU A 110 39.13 43.30 2.24
CA LEU A 110 38.98 42.06 3.01
C LEU A 110 38.14 42.36 4.26
N PRO A 111 37.10 41.56 4.56
CA PRO A 111 36.35 41.77 5.78
C PRO A 111 37.32 41.63 6.96
N LYS A 112 37.55 42.73 7.68
CA LYS A 112 38.29 42.73 8.96
C LYS A 112 37.53 41.98 10.06
N PHE A 113 36.37 41.48 9.71
CA PHE A 113 35.39 40.91 10.58
C PHE A 113 35.69 39.45 10.83
N LYS A 114 36.24 39.22 12.02
CA LYS A 114 36.00 38.06 12.89
C LYS A 114 34.51 37.95 13.26
N ASP A 115 33.57 38.33 12.37
CA ASP A 115 32.12 38.38 12.62
C ASP A 115 31.39 37.17 12.02
N ILE A 116 32.13 36.08 11.77
CA ILE A 116 31.48 34.79 11.92
C ILE A 116 31.17 34.72 13.41
N LYS A 117 29.90 34.95 13.77
CA LYS A 117 29.34 34.69 15.10
C LYS A 117 29.57 33.21 15.41
N LYS A 118 30.78 32.88 15.85
CA LYS A 118 31.12 31.54 16.32
C LYS A 118 30.16 31.26 17.46
N PRO A 119 29.44 30.12 17.46
CA PRO A 119 28.60 29.81 18.60
C PRO A 119 29.48 29.86 19.85
N PRO A 120 28.98 30.38 20.97
CA PRO A 120 29.78 30.54 22.18
C PRO A 120 30.04 29.17 22.79
N TYR A 121 30.99 28.42 22.24
CA TYR A 121 31.35 27.07 22.67
C TYR A 121 31.68 27.02 24.16
N VAL A 122 32.22 28.12 24.70
CA VAL A 122 32.48 28.28 26.14
C VAL A 122 31.20 28.20 26.97
N LEU A 123 30.10 28.84 26.54
CA LEU A 123 28.81 28.76 27.23
C LEU A 123 28.23 27.35 27.13
N ILE A 124 28.31 26.72 25.95
CA ILE A 124 27.78 25.37 25.74
C ILE A 124 28.51 24.37 26.65
N VAL A 125 29.85 24.39 26.68
CA VAL A 125 30.66 23.48 27.50
C VAL A 125 30.42 23.73 29.00
N LEU A 126 30.21 24.98 29.41
CA LEU A 126 29.91 25.31 30.81
C LEU A 126 28.54 24.77 31.26
N PHE A 127 27.51 24.87 30.43
CA PHE A 127 26.14 24.45 30.80
C PHE A 127 25.83 22.98 30.55
N LEU A 128 26.57 22.31 29.68
CA LEU A 128 26.37 20.89 29.36
C LEU A 128 26.33 19.95 30.59
N PRO A 129 27.25 20.03 31.58
CA PRO A 129 27.20 19.16 32.75
C PRO A 129 25.96 19.41 33.62
N PHE A 130 25.52 20.67 33.74
CA PHE A 130 24.32 21.02 34.52
C PHE A 130 23.07 20.43 33.88
N ILE A 131 22.95 20.55 32.55
CA ILE A 131 21.81 20.00 31.81
C ILE A 131 21.81 18.47 31.91
N CYS A 132 22.98 17.83 31.78
CA CYS A 132 23.11 16.37 31.87
C CYS A 132 22.76 15.85 33.29
N ALA A 133 23.28 16.48 34.33
CA ALA A 133 23.00 16.10 35.71
C ALA A 133 21.51 16.29 36.06
N PHE A 134 20.94 17.43 35.67
CA PHE A 134 19.51 17.69 35.87
C PHE A 134 18.64 16.68 35.12
N ASN A 135 18.96 16.41 33.85
CA ASN A 135 18.21 15.46 33.04
C ASN A 135 18.33 14.02 33.57
N SER A 136 19.50 13.62 34.08
CA SER A 136 19.69 12.30 34.69
C SER A 136 18.75 12.06 35.86
N VAL A 137 18.63 13.03 36.78
CA VAL A 137 17.71 12.91 37.94
C VAL A 137 16.26 12.93 37.45
N MET A 138 15.93 13.84 36.53
CA MET A 138 14.60 13.93 35.94
C MET A 138 14.15 12.62 35.30
N VAL A 139 15.00 11.96 34.52
CA VAL A 139 14.66 10.69 33.84
C VAL A 139 14.41 9.58 34.85
N VAL A 140 15.24 9.47 35.90
CA VAL A 140 15.04 8.44 36.95
C VAL A 140 13.70 8.63 37.65
N LEU A 141 13.39 9.87 38.07
CA LEU A 141 12.11 10.17 38.71
C LEU A 141 10.93 9.99 37.76
N PHE A 142 11.09 10.31 36.48
CA PHE A 142 10.02 10.15 35.50
C PHE A 142 9.70 8.68 35.23
N VAL A 143 10.73 7.83 35.16
CA VAL A 143 10.54 6.37 35.04
C VAL A 143 9.87 5.82 36.30
N ASP A 144 10.31 6.25 37.48
CA ASP A 144 9.73 5.81 38.75
C ASP A 144 8.27 6.26 38.90
N TYR A 145 7.96 7.50 38.52
CA TYR A 145 6.60 8.04 38.55
C TYR A 145 5.64 7.31 37.58
N TRP A 146 6.15 6.86 36.42
CA TRP A 146 5.32 6.13 35.46
C TRP A 146 5.20 4.64 35.83
N ASP A 147 6.15 4.08 36.59
CA ASP A 147 6.07 2.71 37.08
C ASP A 147 5.11 2.63 38.27
N ASN A 148 3.96 1.96 38.09
CA ASN A 148 2.96 1.78 39.15
C ASN A 148 3.35 0.66 40.14
N SER A 149 4.66 0.46 40.34
CA SER A 149 5.23 -0.60 41.16
C SER A 149 5.44 -0.08 42.58
N VAL A 150 4.78 -0.70 43.55
CA VAL A 150 4.91 -0.35 44.97
C VAL A 150 6.22 -0.92 45.50
N ARG A 151 7.14 -0.06 45.93
CA ARG A 151 8.50 -0.46 46.32
C ARG A 151 8.83 -0.21 47.78
N TYR A 152 8.05 0.65 48.44
CA TYR A 152 8.25 0.99 49.85
C TYR A 152 7.16 0.37 50.71
N ALA A 153 7.49 -0.03 51.94
CA ALA A 153 6.52 -0.65 52.86
C ALA A 153 5.40 0.33 53.22
N GLU A 154 5.73 1.62 53.31
CA GLU A 154 4.81 2.71 53.61
C GLU A 154 3.74 2.88 52.52
N GLU A 155 4.11 2.69 51.25
CA GLU A 155 3.16 2.73 50.12
C GLU A 155 2.17 1.55 50.16
N VAL A 156 2.61 0.39 50.65
CA VAL A 156 1.74 -0.78 50.86
C VAL A 156 0.75 -0.52 52.00
N GLU A 157 1.20 0.10 53.09
CA GLU A 157 0.34 0.48 54.22
C GLU A 157 -0.72 1.49 53.81
N GLU A 158 -0.35 2.51 53.02
CA GLU A 158 -1.29 3.53 52.54
C GLU A 158 -2.32 2.93 51.56
N LEU A 159 -1.88 2.05 50.65
CA LEU A 159 -2.76 1.45 49.65
C LEU A 159 -3.72 0.40 50.24
N LEU A 160 -3.27 -0.39 51.22
CA LEU A 160 -4.04 -1.50 51.79
C LEU A 160 -4.72 -1.15 53.13
N GLY A 161 -4.32 -0.06 53.79
CA GLY A 161 -4.87 0.38 55.08
C GLY A 161 -4.58 -0.57 56.26
N LEU A 162 -3.58 -1.44 56.12
CA LEU A 162 -3.18 -2.46 57.09
C LEU A 162 -1.72 -2.25 57.48
N PRO A 163 -1.36 -2.38 58.77
CA PRO A 163 0.04 -2.28 59.19
C PRO A 163 0.88 -3.43 58.61
N VAL A 164 2.05 -3.12 58.04
CA VAL A 164 2.95 -4.10 57.46
C VAL A 164 3.65 -4.87 58.58
N LEU A 165 3.39 -6.17 58.66
CA LEU A 165 3.90 -7.06 59.71
C LEU A 165 5.38 -7.48 59.52
N GLY A 166 5.96 -7.18 58.35
CA GLY A 166 7.36 -7.46 58.03
C GLY A 166 7.61 -7.60 56.52
N GLU A 167 8.83 -7.31 56.09
CA GLU A 167 9.28 -7.46 54.69
C GLU A 167 9.90 -8.85 54.48
N ILE A 168 9.50 -9.57 53.42
CA ILE A 168 10.10 -10.86 53.06
C ILE A 168 11.20 -10.59 52.03
N PRO A 169 12.49 -10.86 52.34
CA PRO A 169 13.57 -10.63 51.39
C PRO A 169 13.48 -11.60 50.21
N SER A 170 13.32 -11.09 48.99
CA SER A 170 13.39 -11.90 47.78
C SER A 170 14.85 -12.05 47.30
N TRP A 171 15.38 -13.27 47.25
CA TRP A 171 16.67 -13.54 46.58
C TRP A 171 16.43 -13.79 45.09
N THR A 172 16.72 -12.78 44.27
CA THR A 172 16.74 -12.94 42.81
C THR A 172 18.09 -13.51 42.36
N HIS A 173 18.04 -14.65 41.67
CA HIS A 173 19.20 -15.35 41.13
C HIS A 173 19.84 -14.53 40.00
N ARG A 174 21.03 -13.97 40.26
CA ARG A 174 21.81 -13.21 39.25
C ARG A 174 22.16 -14.14 38.09
N LYS A 175 21.62 -13.89 36.89
CA LYS A 175 22.11 -14.52 35.67
C LYS A 175 23.43 -13.86 35.29
N THR A 176 24.53 -14.55 35.54
CA THR A 176 25.88 -14.17 35.09
C THR A 176 25.93 -14.23 33.57
N THR A 177 25.85 -13.06 32.91
CA THR A 177 26.22 -12.93 31.51
C THR A 177 27.74 -13.05 31.42
N ARG A 178 28.24 -14.22 30.99
CA ARG A 178 29.65 -14.41 30.62
C ARG A 178 29.96 -13.55 29.40
N SER A 179 30.75 -12.49 29.57
CA SER A 179 31.42 -11.84 28.44
C SER A 179 32.56 -12.76 27.97
N PHE A 180 32.36 -13.41 26.82
CA PHE A 180 33.41 -14.09 26.09
C PHE A 180 34.26 -13.01 25.39
N SER A 181 35.32 -12.56 26.04
CA SER A 181 36.36 -11.76 25.40
C SER A 181 37.35 -12.70 24.72
N SER A 182 37.22 -12.84 23.41
CA SER A 182 38.26 -13.40 22.55
C SER A 182 39.45 -12.45 22.56
N GLN A 183 40.51 -12.84 23.28
CA GLN A 183 41.80 -12.22 23.16
C GLN A 183 42.85 -13.32 23.12
N ASP A 184 43.13 -13.79 21.91
CA ASP A 184 44.38 -14.44 21.55
C ASP A 184 45.47 -13.38 21.49
N PRO A 185 46.55 -13.56 22.26
CA PRO A 185 47.85 -13.17 21.75
C PRO A 185 48.91 -14.19 22.18
N ASP A 186 49.03 -15.31 21.47
CA ASP A 186 50.24 -16.14 21.60
C ASP A 186 51.08 -16.04 20.33
N SER A 187 51.76 -14.90 20.25
CA SER A 187 52.97 -14.77 19.46
C SER A 187 54.13 -14.59 20.43
N ARG A 188 55.06 -15.56 20.38
CA ARG A 188 56.50 -15.48 20.73
C ARG A 188 56.86 -15.85 22.18
N GLN A 189 57.37 -17.07 22.39
CA GLN A 189 58.81 -17.43 22.40
C GLN A 189 59.09 -18.66 23.30
N SER A 190 59.70 -19.71 22.76
CA SER A 190 60.97 -20.28 23.28
C SER A 190 61.38 -21.55 22.51
N THR A 191 62.41 -21.41 21.68
CA THR A 191 63.54 -22.32 21.34
C THR A 191 63.91 -22.17 19.88
#